data_AF-A0A8C2F891-F1
#
_entry.id   AF-A0A8C2F891-F1
#
_cell.length_a   1.000
_cell.length_b   1.000
_cell.length_c   1.000
_cell.angle_alpha   90.00
_cell.angle_beta   90.00
_cell.angle_gamma   90.00
#
_symmetry.space_group_name_H-M   'P 1'
#
loop_
_entity.id
_entity.type
_entity.pdbx_description
1 polymer ?
#
loop_
_entity_poly.entity_id
_entity_poly.type
_entity_poly.pdbx_seq_one_letter_code
_entity_poly.pdbx_strand_id
1 'polypeptide(L)'
;LLEVTQFGTSACLCVRCKRSRRGPVIEADGMLKMFHCPYEGCRQVYVAISSFQNHVNLVHRKGRTKVCPHPGCGKKFYLSNHLHRHMIIHSGVRDFICETCGKSFKRKNHLEVHRRTHTGETPLQCEICGYQCRQRASLNWHMRKHTSEAHFNYTCEHCGKRFEKLDSVKFHKLKSHPDKQPT
;
A
#
# COMPACT_ATOMS: atom_id res chain seq x y z
N LEU A 1 -29.89 21.93 10.50
CA LEU A 1 -29.66 22.62 11.78
C LEU A 1 -28.70 21.76 12.59
N LEU A 2 -27.40 22.05 12.49
CA LEU A 2 -26.35 21.34 13.24
C LEU A 2 -25.99 22.23 14.43
N GLU A 3 -26.50 21.90 15.60
CA GLU A 3 -26.03 22.50 16.84
C GLU A 3 -24.72 21.80 17.24
N VAL A 4 -23.61 22.54 17.18
CA VAL A 4 -22.31 22.11 17.70
C VAL A 4 -22.10 22.87 19.01
N THR A 5 -22.45 22.24 20.13
CA THR A 5 -22.18 22.78 21.46
C THR A 5 -20.78 22.37 21.95
N GLN A 6 -20.06 23.40 22.39
CA GLN A 6 -18.96 23.44 23.38
C GLN A 6 -17.54 22.98 22.99
N PHE A 7 -16.72 24.01 22.70
CA PHE A 7 -15.40 24.31 23.26
C PHE A 7 -14.67 23.21 24.05
N GLY A 8 -13.48 22.85 23.53
CA GLY A 8 -12.45 22.13 24.29
C GLY A 8 -12.45 20.63 24.06
N THR A 9 -11.48 20.16 23.27
CA THR A 9 -11.22 18.77 22.87
C THR A 9 -12.08 18.24 21.70
N SER A 10 -11.49 18.26 20.50
CA SER A 10 -12.10 17.92 19.21
C SER A 10 -12.39 16.41 19.03
N ALA A 11 -13.26 15.86 19.87
CA ALA A 11 -13.84 14.53 19.66
C ALA A 11 -15.19 14.69 18.94
N CYS A 12 -15.21 14.48 17.61
CA CYS A 12 -16.47 14.42 16.89
C CYS A 12 -17.12 13.04 17.15
N LEU A 13 -18.28 13.04 17.80
CA LEU A 13 -19.13 11.86 17.92
C LEU A 13 -19.91 11.68 16.61
N CYS A 14 -19.65 10.59 15.91
CA CYS A 14 -20.51 10.21 14.79
C CYS A 14 -21.84 9.69 15.33
N VAL A 15 -22.92 10.45 15.14
CA VAL A 15 -24.28 10.14 15.60
C VAL A 15 -24.78 8.76 15.14
N ARG A 16 -24.27 8.26 14.00
CA ARG A 16 -24.67 6.96 13.42
C ARG A 16 -23.90 5.75 13.96
N CYS A 17 -22.70 5.93 14.52
CA CYS A 17 -21.89 4.79 14.99
C CYS A 17 -21.38 4.91 16.43
N LYS A 18 -21.72 5.99 17.15
CA LYS A 18 -21.28 6.30 18.52
C LYS A 18 -19.76 6.19 18.74
N ARG A 19 -18.96 6.24 17.67
CA ARG A 19 -17.49 6.22 17.75
C ARG A 19 -16.97 7.65 17.85
N SER A 20 -16.19 7.91 18.89
CA SER A 20 -15.36 9.10 18.99
C SER A 20 -14.21 8.97 18.00
N ARG A 21 -14.11 9.91 17.06
CA ARG A 21 -12.89 10.12 16.26
C ARG A 21 -12.35 11.50 16.59
N ARG A 22 -11.01 11.62 16.64
CA ARG A 22 -10.39 12.96 16.60
C ARG A 22 -10.81 13.60 15.28
N GLY A 23 -11.64 14.62 15.37
CA GLY A 23 -12.11 15.40 14.23
C GLY A 23 -10.98 16.26 13.66
N PRO A 24 -11.17 16.83 12.46
CA PRO A 24 -10.29 17.90 12.01
C PRO A 24 -10.31 19.05 13.04
N VAL A 25 -9.18 19.72 13.18
CA VAL A 25 -9.09 20.91 14.04
C VAL A 25 -9.81 22.03 13.31
N ILE A 26 -10.78 22.65 13.95
CA ILE A 26 -11.53 23.80 13.40
C ILE A 26 -10.93 25.07 14.01
N GLU A 27 -10.70 26.08 13.20
CA GLU A 27 -10.23 27.41 13.62
C GLU A 27 -11.36 28.22 14.26
N ALA A 28 -11.01 29.34 14.91
CA ALA A 28 -11.97 30.15 15.66
C ALA A 28 -13.05 30.78 14.76
N ASP A 29 -12.78 30.91 13.47
CA ASP A 29 -13.68 31.38 12.41
C ASP A 29 -14.58 30.28 11.81
N GLY A 30 -14.49 29.05 12.32
CA GLY A 30 -15.25 27.91 11.82
C GLY A 30 -14.64 27.21 10.60
N MET A 31 -13.48 27.65 10.09
CA MET A 31 -12.81 26.98 8.97
C MET A 31 -12.01 25.76 9.42
N LEU A 32 -11.85 24.79 8.51
CA LEU A 32 -10.96 23.65 8.73
C LEU A 32 -9.52 24.14 8.78
N LYS A 33 -8.82 23.87 9.88
CA LYS A 33 -7.41 24.20 9.99
C LYS A 33 -6.58 23.38 9.01
N MET A 34 -5.97 24.07 8.05
CA MET A 34 -5.09 23.49 7.05
C MET A 34 -3.61 23.65 7.46
N PHE A 35 -2.84 22.58 7.33
CA PHE A 35 -1.41 22.54 7.65
C PHE A 35 -0.62 22.54 6.35
N HIS A 36 -0.09 23.71 6.00
CA HIS A 36 0.76 23.89 4.82
C HIS A 36 2.20 23.49 5.14
N CYS A 37 2.87 22.83 4.19
CA CYS A 37 4.29 22.55 4.31
C CYS A 37 5.11 23.85 4.20
N PRO A 38 5.97 24.17 5.18
CA PRO A 38 6.74 25.41 5.16
C PRO A 38 8.03 25.31 4.33
N TYR A 39 8.32 24.15 3.75
CA TYR A 39 9.55 23.95 2.98
C TYR A 39 9.41 24.51 1.57
N GLU A 40 10.35 25.36 1.17
CA GLU A 40 10.46 25.92 -0.18
C GLU A 40 10.29 24.84 -1.26
N GLY A 41 9.42 25.11 -2.24
CA GLY A 41 9.07 24.18 -3.32
C GLY A 41 8.10 23.05 -2.94
N CYS A 42 7.69 22.91 -1.67
CA CYS A 42 6.72 21.90 -1.25
C CYS A 42 5.31 22.47 -1.09
N ARG A 43 4.40 22.13 -2.01
CA ARG A 43 3.01 22.62 -2.00
C ARG A 43 2.02 21.68 -1.28
N GLN A 44 2.52 20.82 -0.40
CA GLN A 44 1.68 19.83 0.29
C GLN A 44 0.87 20.48 1.41
N VAL A 45 -0.40 20.10 1.51
CA VAL A 45 -1.35 20.62 2.50
C VAL A 45 -2.11 19.47 3.15
N TYR A 46 -2.33 19.56 4.46
CA TYR A 46 -2.95 18.50 5.24
C TYR A 46 -4.06 19.05 6.13
N VAL A 47 -5.13 18.28 6.29
CA VAL A 47 -6.24 18.58 7.21
C VAL A 47 -6.00 18.03 8.62
N ALA A 48 -4.93 17.27 8.83
CA ALA A 48 -4.58 16.65 10.10
C ALA A 48 -3.10 16.85 10.43
N ILE A 49 -2.83 17.28 11.67
CA ILE A 49 -1.48 17.51 12.20
C ILE A 49 -0.59 16.27 12.05
N SER A 50 -1.12 15.08 12.32
CA SER A 50 -0.35 13.83 12.23
C SER A 50 0.10 13.54 10.81
N SER A 51 -0.74 13.78 9.81
CA SER A 51 -0.41 13.63 8.40
C SER A 51 0.67 14.62 7.97
N PHE A 52 0.55 15.87 8.39
CA PHE A 52 1.57 16.90 8.16
C PHE A 52 2.92 16.52 8.79
N GLN A 53 2.93 16.13 10.07
CA GLN A 53 4.14 15.70 10.77
C GLN A 53 4.80 14.49 10.09
N ASN A 54 4.00 13.51 9.63
CA ASN A 54 4.51 12.36 8.90
C ASN A 54 5.16 12.78 7.58
N HIS A 55 4.53 13.68 6.83
CA HIS A 55 5.10 14.23 5.60
C HIS A 55 6.45 14.91 5.86
N VAL A 56 6.51 15.83 6.84
CA VAL A 56 7.75 16.52 7.19
C VAL A 56 8.86 15.54 7.57
N ASN A 57 8.54 14.50 8.35
CA ASN A 57 9.51 13.49 8.77
C ASN A 57 10.00 12.61 7.60
N LEU A 58 9.12 12.27 6.65
CA LEU A 58 9.45 11.37 5.53
C LEU A 58 10.15 12.09 4.38
N VAL A 59 9.71 13.31 4.05
CA VAL A 59 10.14 14.03 2.85
C VAL A 59 11.30 14.96 3.17
N HIS A 60 11.23 15.68 4.30
CA HIS A 60 12.17 16.78 4.59
C HIS A 60 13.23 16.43 5.64
N ARG A 61 12.90 15.65 6.67
CA ARG A 61 13.84 15.32 7.76
C ARG A 61 14.54 13.97 7.58
N LYS A 62 14.97 13.65 6.35
CA LYS A 62 15.77 12.45 6.05
C LYS A 62 17.00 12.41 6.96
N GLY A 63 16.95 11.61 8.05
CA GLY A 63 18.02 11.52 9.05
C GLY A 63 17.54 11.29 10.48
N ARG A 64 16.37 11.83 10.88
CA ARG A 64 15.78 11.53 12.20
C ARG A 64 15.01 10.21 12.15
N THR A 65 15.75 9.11 12.13
CA THR A 65 15.18 7.77 12.17
C THR A 65 15.25 7.19 13.58
N LYS A 66 14.21 6.44 13.96
CA LYS A 66 14.23 5.57 15.14
C LYS A 66 14.79 4.21 14.72
N VAL A 67 15.84 3.77 15.36
CA VAL A 67 16.45 2.46 15.12
C VAL A 67 15.72 1.41 15.95
N CYS A 68 15.52 0.23 15.39
CA CYS A 68 15.01 -0.92 16.13
C CYS A 68 15.97 -1.27 17.27
N PRO A 69 15.49 -1.33 18.53
CA PRO A 69 16.33 -1.66 19.67
C PRO A 69 16.69 -3.16 19.76
N HIS A 70 16.10 -4.02 18.91
CA HIS A 70 16.38 -5.46 18.95
C HIS A 70 17.82 -5.73 18.48
N PRO A 71 18.64 -6.47 19.28
CA PRO A 71 20.01 -6.80 18.91
C PRO A 71 20.10 -7.42 17.52
N GLY A 72 21.07 -6.98 16.71
CA GLY A 72 21.28 -7.49 15.35
C GLY A 72 20.25 -7.06 14.29
N CYS A 73 19.20 -6.30 14.64
CA CYS A 73 18.19 -5.89 13.65
C CYS A 73 18.63 -4.68 12.80
N GLY A 74 19.14 -3.61 13.43
CA GLY A 74 19.65 -2.41 12.76
C GLY A 74 18.65 -1.61 11.90
N LYS A 75 17.39 -2.05 11.79
CA LYS A 75 16.38 -1.41 10.92
C LYS A 75 15.99 -0.02 11.42
N LYS A 76 15.88 0.93 10.49
CA LYS A 76 15.59 2.34 10.76
C LYS A 76 14.19 2.70 10.29
N PHE A 77 13.46 3.48 11.09
CA PHE A 77 12.09 3.88 10.82
C PHE A 77 11.91 5.39 11.00
N TYR A 78 11.26 6.03 10.05
CA TYR A 78 10.96 7.47 10.12
C TYR A 78 9.72 7.77 10.98
N LEU A 79 8.83 6.80 11.14
CA LEU A 79 7.59 6.94 11.92
C LEU A 79 7.56 5.96 13.09
N SER A 80 7.17 6.44 14.28
CA SER A 80 7.10 5.63 15.50
C SER A 80 6.12 4.46 15.38
N ASN A 81 4.97 4.66 14.73
CA ASN A 81 4.00 3.59 14.48
C ASN A 81 4.57 2.49 13.57
N HIS A 82 5.51 2.82 12.67
CA HIS A 82 6.17 1.83 11.82
C HIS A 82 7.17 0.99 12.62
N LEU A 83 7.95 1.62 13.50
CA LEU A 83 8.84 0.90 14.42
C LEU A 83 8.04 -0.01 15.35
N HIS A 84 6.98 0.50 16.00
CA HIS A 84 6.14 -0.31 16.88
C HIS A 84 5.55 -1.54 16.16
N ARG A 85 5.03 -1.33 14.94
CA ARG A 85 4.53 -2.43 14.09
C ARG A 85 5.63 -3.41 13.67
N HIS A 86 6.86 -2.95 13.52
CA HIS A 86 8.00 -3.79 13.22
C HIS A 86 8.40 -4.66 14.42
N MET A 87 8.30 -4.14 15.65
CA MET A 87 8.64 -4.90 16.87
C MET A 87 7.83 -6.19 17.03
N ILE A 88 6.62 -6.26 16.48
CA ILE A 88 5.79 -7.49 16.43
C ILE A 88 6.50 -8.64 15.70
N ILE A 89 7.46 -8.33 14.81
CA ILE A 89 8.26 -9.36 14.14
C ILE A 89 9.17 -10.07 15.13
N HIS A 90 9.76 -9.32 16.07
CA HIS A 90 10.69 -9.83 17.07
C HIS A 90 9.98 -10.54 18.23
N SER A 91 8.82 -10.04 18.66
CA SER A 91 8.06 -10.69 19.73
C SER A 91 7.40 -12.00 19.28
N GLY A 92 7.24 -12.22 17.98
CA GLY A 92 6.56 -13.41 17.43
C GLY A 92 5.04 -13.42 17.68
N VAL A 93 4.53 -12.46 18.43
CA VAL A 93 3.14 -12.36 18.87
C VAL A 93 2.18 -12.27 17.67
N ARG A 94 1.10 -13.05 17.74
CA ARG A 94 0.06 -13.14 16.71
C ARG A 94 -1.32 -13.03 17.35
N ASP A 95 -1.67 -11.84 17.81
CA ASP A 95 -2.91 -11.60 18.58
C ASP A 95 -4.21 -11.72 17.78
N PHE A 96 -4.12 -11.78 16.44
CA PHE A 96 -5.30 -11.76 15.59
C PHE A 96 -5.61 -13.18 15.11
N ILE A 97 -6.49 -13.87 15.81
CA ILE A 97 -6.84 -15.27 15.54
C ILE A 97 -8.11 -15.34 14.67
N CYS A 98 -8.11 -16.22 13.68
CA CYS A 98 -9.28 -16.58 12.91
C CYS A 98 -10.12 -17.59 13.68
N GLU A 99 -11.33 -17.21 14.07
CA GLU A 99 -12.25 -18.08 14.80
C GLU A 99 -12.69 -19.29 13.97
N THR A 100 -12.72 -19.18 12.64
CA THR A 100 -13.15 -20.26 11.75
C THR A 100 -12.12 -21.39 11.62
N CYS A 101 -10.81 -21.09 11.66
CA CYS A 101 -9.78 -22.10 11.41
C CYS A 101 -8.58 -22.05 12.37
N GLY A 102 -8.64 -21.24 13.42
CA GLY A 102 -7.59 -21.09 14.43
C GLY A 102 -6.31 -20.39 13.95
N LYS A 103 -6.18 -20.04 12.66
CA LYS A 103 -4.96 -19.39 12.14
C LYS A 103 -4.75 -18.02 12.76
N SER A 104 -3.54 -17.75 13.24
CA SER A 104 -3.17 -16.50 13.89
C SER A 104 -2.31 -15.59 13.00
N PHE A 105 -2.54 -14.28 13.12
CA PHE A 105 -1.92 -13.24 12.30
C PHE A 105 -1.27 -12.17 13.17
N LYS A 106 -0.18 -11.58 12.67
CA LYS A 106 0.53 -10.47 13.33
C LYS A 106 -0.24 -9.13 13.24
N ARG A 107 -1.24 -9.03 12.37
CA ARG A 107 -1.98 -7.78 12.12
C ARG A 107 -3.45 -8.04 11.79
N LYS A 108 -4.33 -7.18 12.31
CA LYS A 108 -5.78 -7.23 12.07
C LYS A 108 -6.15 -7.20 10.60
N ASN A 109 -5.51 -6.35 9.79
CA ASN A 109 -5.82 -6.26 8.36
C ASN A 109 -5.45 -7.55 7.60
N HIS A 110 -4.44 -8.30 8.06
CA HIS A 110 -4.11 -9.60 7.46
C HIS A 110 -5.15 -10.65 7.81
N LEU A 111 -5.63 -10.66 9.07
CA LEU A 111 -6.75 -11.51 9.48
C LEU A 111 -8.00 -11.20 8.66
N GLU A 112 -8.35 -9.93 8.47
CA GLU A 112 -9.55 -9.55 7.70
C GLU A 112 -9.47 -10.02 6.24
N VAL A 113 -8.32 -9.82 5.59
CA VAL A 113 -8.08 -10.35 4.24
C VAL A 113 -8.12 -11.87 4.21
N HIS A 114 -7.63 -12.54 5.26
CA HIS A 114 -7.73 -13.99 5.38
C HIS A 114 -9.18 -14.46 5.55
N ARG A 115 -10.03 -13.76 6.31
CA ARG A 115 -11.45 -14.14 6.47
C ARG A 115 -12.17 -14.25 5.13
N ARG A 116 -11.78 -13.44 4.13
CA ARG A 116 -12.29 -13.54 2.75
C ARG A 116 -11.99 -14.88 2.06
N THR A 117 -11.03 -15.66 2.54
CA THR A 117 -10.78 -17.02 2.01
C THR A 117 -11.84 -18.01 2.46
N HIS A 118 -12.52 -17.75 3.59
CA HIS A 118 -13.63 -18.58 4.05
C HIS A 118 -14.95 -18.19 3.38
N THR A 119 -15.17 -16.89 3.17
CA THR A 119 -16.42 -16.40 2.54
C THR A 119 -16.40 -16.45 1.02
N GLY A 120 -15.23 -16.57 0.40
CA GLY A 120 -15.08 -16.47 -1.05
C GLY A 120 -15.16 -15.03 -1.60
N GLU A 121 -15.32 -14.02 -0.75
CA GLU A 121 -15.48 -12.62 -1.17
C GLU A 121 -14.25 -12.10 -1.94
N THR A 122 -14.46 -11.66 -3.18
CA THR A 122 -13.45 -11.06 -4.05
C THR A 122 -13.86 -9.64 -4.47
N PRO A 123 -13.69 -8.64 -3.58
CA PRO A 123 -14.24 -7.30 -3.76
C PRO A 123 -13.52 -6.47 -4.84
N LEU A 124 -12.50 -7.03 -5.48
CA LEU A 124 -11.70 -6.34 -6.47
C LEU A 124 -11.80 -7.09 -7.78
N GLN A 125 -12.24 -6.38 -8.81
CA GLN A 125 -12.41 -6.90 -10.16
C GLN A 125 -11.53 -6.12 -11.14
N CYS A 126 -10.93 -6.84 -12.08
CA CYS A 126 -10.28 -6.26 -13.24
C CYS A 126 -11.33 -5.76 -14.22
N GLU A 127 -11.26 -4.48 -14.57
CA GLU A 127 -12.20 -3.86 -15.51
C GLU A 127 -11.98 -4.31 -16.96
N ILE A 128 -10.79 -4.83 -17.28
CA ILE A 128 -10.42 -5.25 -18.64
C ILE A 128 -10.93 -6.67 -18.96
N CYS A 129 -10.75 -7.61 -18.02
CA CYS A 129 -11.05 -9.03 -18.29
C CYS A 129 -11.95 -9.69 -17.22
N GLY A 130 -12.50 -8.91 -16.30
CA GLY A 130 -13.40 -9.41 -15.26
C GLY A 130 -12.74 -10.28 -14.18
N TYR A 131 -11.42 -10.44 -14.16
CA TYR A 131 -10.71 -11.23 -13.16
C TYR A 131 -10.94 -10.68 -11.74
N GLN A 132 -11.37 -11.54 -10.82
CA GLN A 132 -11.67 -11.15 -9.45
C GLN A 132 -10.61 -11.63 -8.46
N CYS A 133 -10.30 -10.82 -7.45
CA CYS A 133 -9.36 -11.18 -6.39
C CYS A 133 -9.68 -10.51 -5.05
N ARG A 134 -9.03 -10.99 -3.98
CA ARG A 134 -9.29 -10.56 -2.59
C ARG A 134 -8.46 -9.35 -2.15
N GLN A 135 -7.36 -9.08 -2.86
CA GLN A 135 -6.31 -8.13 -2.44
C GLN A 135 -5.88 -7.20 -3.57
N ARG A 136 -5.66 -5.92 -3.24
CA ARG A 136 -5.24 -4.90 -4.22
C ARG A 136 -3.89 -5.21 -4.84
N ALA A 137 -2.96 -5.77 -4.08
CA ALA A 137 -1.65 -6.17 -4.60
C ALA A 137 -1.78 -7.22 -5.71
N SER A 138 -2.70 -8.19 -5.55
CA SER A 138 -3.00 -9.20 -6.57
C SER A 138 -3.62 -8.57 -7.81
N LEU A 139 -4.56 -7.63 -7.65
CA LEU A 139 -5.13 -6.89 -8.78
C LEU A 139 -4.05 -6.09 -9.51
N ASN A 140 -3.23 -5.31 -8.79
CA ASN A 140 -2.17 -4.50 -9.40
C ASN A 140 -1.15 -5.36 -10.15
N TRP A 141 -0.78 -6.52 -9.60
CA TRP A 141 0.09 -7.46 -10.28
C TRP A 141 -0.59 -8.04 -11.53
N HIS A 142 -1.87 -8.40 -11.43
CA HIS A 142 -2.66 -8.85 -12.58
C HIS A 142 -2.75 -7.78 -13.68
N MET A 143 -2.95 -6.51 -13.32
CA MET A 143 -3.06 -5.40 -14.28
C MET A 143 -1.78 -5.22 -15.12
N ARG A 144 -0.60 -5.63 -14.62
CA ARG A 144 0.65 -5.61 -15.41
C ARG A 144 0.60 -6.50 -16.65
N LYS A 145 -0.26 -7.53 -16.64
CA LYS A 145 -0.48 -8.40 -17.80
C LYS A 145 -1.23 -7.71 -18.94
N HIS A 146 -2.00 -6.66 -18.62
CA HIS A 146 -2.76 -5.87 -19.61
C HIS A 146 -1.97 -4.69 -20.16
N THR A 147 -0.94 -4.22 -19.46
CA THR A 147 -0.04 -3.14 -19.92
C THR A 147 1.11 -3.68 -20.79
N SER A 148 0.81 -4.68 -21.62
CA SER A 148 1.74 -5.60 -22.31
C SER A 148 2.64 -4.97 -23.38
N GLU A 149 2.60 -3.67 -23.65
CA GLU A 149 3.59 -3.04 -24.54
C GLU A 149 5.01 -3.02 -23.94
N ALA A 150 5.14 -3.08 -22.61
CA ALA A 150 6.44 -2.98 -21.91
C ALA A 150 7.12 -4.33 -21.57
N HIS A 151 6.45 -5.47 -21.80
CA HIS A 151 6.95 -6.79 -21.38
C HIS A 151 7.47 -7.63 -22.55
N PHE A 152 7.04 -7.37 -23.78
CA PHE A 152 7.57 -8.03 -24.97
C PHE A 152 8.68 -7.19 -25.61
N ASN A 153 9.85 -7.17 -24.94
CA ASN A 153 11.01 -6.37 -25.35
C ASN A 153 11.90 -7.09 -26.36
N TYR A 154 11.63 -8.37 -26.63
CA TYR A 154 12.43 -9.15 -27.55
C TYR A 154 11.59 -9.52 -28.77
N THR A 155 12.06 -9.12 -29.95
CA THR A 155 11.37 -9.35 -31.21
C THR A 155 12.22 -10.26 -32.09
N CYS A 156 11.60 -11.23 -32.75
CA CYS A 156 12.25 -12.02 -33.78
C CYS A 156 12.45 -11.16 -35.03
N GLU A 157 13.69 -10.94 -35.45
CA GLU A 157 14.03 -10.09 -36.59
C GLU A 157 13.57 -10.68 -37.94
N HIS A 158 13.31 -11.99 -38.01
CA HIS A 158 12.89 -12.65 -39.26
C HIS A 158 11.37 -12.64 -39.48
N CYS A 159 10.56 -12.51 -38.44
CA CYS A 159 9.10 -12.59 -38.56
C CYS A 159 8.31 -11.59 -37.69
N GLY A 160 9.00 -10.73 -36.93
CA GLY A 160 8.38 -9.67 -36.12
C GLY A 160 7.64 -10.15 -34.86
N LYS A 161 7.59 -11.46 -34.58
CA LYS A 161 6.95 -11.99 -33.36
C LYS A 161 7.67 -11.49 -32.10
N ARG A 162 6.89 -11.05 -31.09
CA ARG A 162 7.41 -10.49 -29.83
C ARG A 162 7.30 -11.50 -28.69
N PHE A 163 8.28 -11.49 -27.79
CA PHE A 163 8.45 -12.47 -26.71
C PHE A 163 8.89 -11.79 -25.42
N GLU A 164 8.53 -12.39 -24.29
CA GLU A 164 8.80 -11.86 -22.94
C GLU A 164 10.26 -12.07 -22.52
N LYS A 165 10.90 -13.14 -22.99
CA LYS A 165 12.26 -13.55 -22.62
C LYS A 165 13.11 -13.79 -23.87
N LEU A 166 14.40 -13.46 -23.78
CA LEU A 166 15.35 -13.67 -24.87
C LEU A 166 15.47 -15.16 -25.26
N ASP A 167 15.47 -16.07 -24.28
CA ASP A 167 15.57 -17.52 -24.54
C ASP A 167 14.37 -18.06 -25.31
N SER A 168 13.18 -17.46 -25.11
CA SER A 168 12.00 -17.79 -25.89
C SER A 168 12.16 -17.36 -27.36
N VAL A 169 12.84 -16.24 -27.63
CA VAL A 169 13.19 -15.83 -29.01
C VAL A 169 14.22 -16.78 -29.61
N LYS A 170 15.27 -17.15 -28.87
CA LYS A 170 16.31 -18.08 -29.33
C LYS A 170 15.72 -19.44 -29.70
N PHE A 171 14.91 -20.01 -28.82
CA PHE A 171 14.24 -21.28 -29.08
C PHE A 171 13.29 -21.19 -30.28
N HIS A 172 12.55 -20.10 -30.41
CA HIS A 172 11.71 -19.85 -31.58
C HIS A 172 12.53 -19.74 -32.88
N LYS A 173 13.66 -19.02 -32.87
CA LYS A 173 14.58 -18.92 -34.03
C LYS A 173 15.08 -20.30 -34.44
N LEU A 174 15.54 -21.12 -33.49
CA LEU A 174 16.04 -22.48 -33.76
C LEU A 174 14.99 -23.40 -34.38
N LYS A 175 13.74 -23.32 -33.90
CA LYS A 175 12.67 -24.22 -34.35
C LYS A 175 11.96 -23.73 -35.63
N SER A 176 11.85 -22.43 -35.83
CA SER A 176 11.03 -21.82 -36.91
C SER A 176 11.85 -21.14 -37.99
N HIS A 177 13.14 -20.87 -37.75
CA HIS A 177 14.09 -20.28 -38.71
C HIS A 177 15.44 -21.03 -38.68
N PRO A 178 15.47 -22.36 -38.87
CA PRO A 178 16.68 -23.17 -38.72
C PRO A 178 17.78 -22.79 -39.72
N ASP A 179 17.43 -22.32 -40.92
CA ASP A 179 18.36 -21.96 -42.00
C ASP A 179 18.89 -20.52 -41.92
N LYS A 180 18.54 -19.76 -40.87
CA LYS A 180 18.89 -18.33 -40.71
C LYS A 180 19.70 -18.07 -39.43
N GLN A 181 20.55 -19.01 -39.02
CA GLN A 181 21.53 -18.74 -37.95
C GLN A 181 22.67 -17.85 -38.50
N PRO A 182 23.20 -16.89 -37.71
CA PRO A 182 24.41 -16.18 -38.11
C PRO A 182 25.62 -17.10 -37.96
N THR A 183 26.50 -17.05 -38.96
CA THR A 183 27.90 -17.48 -38.85
C THR A 183 28.62 -16.74 -37.74
#